data_AF-A0A662LNS0-F1
#
_entry.id   AF-A0A662LNS0-F1
#
_cell.length_a   1.000
_cell.length_b   1.000
_cell.length_c   1.000
_cell.angle_alpha   90.00
_cell.angle_beta   90.00
_cell.angle_gamma   90.00
#
_symmetry.space_group_name_H-M   'P 1'
#
loop_
_entity.id
_entity.type
_entity.pdbx_description
1 polymer ?
#
loop_
_entity_poly.entity_id
_entity_poly.type
_entity_poly.pdbx_seq_one_letter_code
_entity_poly.pdbx_strand_id
1 'polypeptide(L)'
;GEMNYGAGYFAAIKYGAKEIIDPRPFAVGSILETFRRYPHLSKVLPAMGYGKRQVEELEQTINRCDADLIVSGTPIDLNRILNVDKPIVRVRYGVDSETEKKIDEVIEAFLRGLS
;
A
#
# COMPACT_ATOMS: atom_id res chain seq x y z
N GLY A 1 2.35 6.67 -16.94
CA GLY A 1 2.70 5.24 -16.88
C GLY A 1 1.41 4.47 -16.93
N GLU A 2 1.30 3.51 -17.86
CA GLU A 2 0.08 2.75 -18.15
C GLU A 2 -0.04 1.44 -17.34
N MET A 3 0.78 1.27 -16.29
CA MET A 3 0.80 0.03 -15.53
C MET A 3 -0.36 -0.03 -14.54
N ASN A 4 -1.30 -0.94 -14.78
CA ASN A 4 -2.43 -1.22 -13.89
C ASN A 4 -2.00 -1.77 -12.52
N TYR A 5 -0.79 -2.36 -12.43
CA TYR A 5 -0.26 -3.04 -11.25
C TYR A 5 1.22 -2.71 -11.05
N GLY A 6 1.64 -2.56 -9.78
CA GLY A 6 3.03 -2.30 -9.39
C GLY A 6 3.64 -3.43 -8.55
N ALA A 7 4.90 -3.26 -8.14
CA ALA A 7 5.64 -4.26 -7.34
C ALA A 7 4.88 -4.70 -6.08
N GLY A 8 4.19 -3.78 -5.41
CA GLY A 8 3.38 -4.10 -4.22
C GLY A 8 2.25 -5.09 -4.51
N TYR A 9 1.57 -4.94 -5.65
CA TYR A 9 0.50 -5.86 -6.06
C TYR A 9 1.04 -7.27 -6.30
N PHE A 10 2.12 -7.39 -7.08
CA PHE A 10 2.71 -8.72 -7.35
C PHE A 10 3.29 -9.38 -6.11
N ALA A 11 3.88 -8.61 -5.19
CA ALA A 11 4.35 -9.14 -3.92
C ALA A 11 3.18 -9.64 -3.06
N ALA A 12 2.10 -8.86 -2.93
CA ALA A 12 0.92 -9.29 -2.18
C ALA A 12 0.36 -10.62 -2.70
N ILE A 13 0.27 -10.79 -4.03
CA ILE A 13 -0.15 -12.06 -4.64
C ILE A 13 0.86 -13.19 -4.38
N LYS A 14 2.16 -12.94 -4.58
CA LYS A 14 3.22 -13.94 -4.38
C LYS A 14 3.20 -14.51 -2.95
N TYR A 15 2.98 -13.66 -1.96
CA TYR A 15 2.98 -14.04 -0.54
C TYR A 15 1.60 -14.41 0.00
N GLY A 16 0.62 -14.66 -0.88
CA GLY A 16 -0.65 -15.27 -0.50
C GLY A 16 -1.61 -14.34 0.22
N ALA A 17 -1.59 -13.03 -0.08
CA ALA A 17 -2.63 -12.12 0.39
C ALA A 17 -4.01 -12.68 0.00
N LYS A 18 -4.87 -12.87 1.01
CA LYS A 18 -6.22 -13.44 0.83
C LYS A 18 -7.07 -12.58 -0.10
N GLU A 19 -6.92 -11.27 -0.01
CA GLU A 19 -7.68 -10.28 -0.76
C GLU A 19 -6.80 -9.05 -1.05
N ILE A 20 -7.06 -8.40 -2.19
CA ILE A 20 -6.52 -7.07 -2.50
C ILE A 20 -7.68 -6.08 -2.38
N ILE A 21 -7.63 -5.25 -1.36
CA ILE A 21 -8.67 -4.25 -1.06
C ILE A 21 -8.65 -3.15 -2.13
N ASP A 22 -9.84 -2.83 -2.64
CA ASP A 22 -10.02 -1.68 -3.53
C ASP A 22 -9.99 -0.38 -2.69
N PRO A 23 -8.99 0.50 -2.89
CA PRO A 23 -8.87 1.71 -2.09
C PRO A 23 -9.86 2.82 -2.47
N ARG A 24 -10.57 2.70 -3.61
CA ARG A 24 -11.43 3.78 -4.15
C ARG A 24 -12.51 4.26 -3.20
N PRO A 25 -13.25 3.40 -2.46
CA PRO A 25 -14.28 3.85 -1.52
C PRO A 25 -13.73 4.71 -0.37
N PHE A 26 -12.42 4.62 -0.11
CA PHE A 26 -11.75 5.27 1.02
C PHE A 26 -10.97 6.53 0.62
N ALA A 27 -10.78 6.73 -0.69
CA ALA A 27 -9.98 7.81 -1.23
C ALA A 27 -10.58 9.19 -0.93
N VAL A 28 -9.70 10.13 -0.59
CA VAL A 28 -10.04 11.53 -0.33
C VAL A 28 -9.22 12.48 -1.19
N GLY A 29 -9.68 13.73 -1.31
CA GLY A 29 -8.93 14.82 -1.91
C GLY A 29 -8.40 14.48 -3.32
N SER A 30 -7.12 14.75 -3.56
CA SER A 30 -6.48 14.54 -4.87
C SER A 30 -6.40 13.07 -5.28
N ILE A 31 -6.45 12.12 -4.34
CA ILE A 31 -6.44 10.69 -4.62
C ILE A 31 -7.80 10.28 -5.21
N LEU A 32 -8.91 10.78 -4.66
CA LEU A 32 -10.24 10.54 -5.22
C LEU A 32 -10.36 11.11 -6.65
N GLU A 33 -9.84 12.32 -6.88
CA GLU A 33 -9.81 12.90 -8.23
C GLU A 33 -8.93 12.11 -9.20
N THR A 34 -7.84 11.52 -8.70
CA THR A 34 -6.98 10.63 -9.48
C THR A 34 -7.76 9.40 -9.94
N PHE A 35 -8.51 8.74 -9.06
CA PHE A 35 -9.34 7.60 -9.45
C PHE A 35 -10.43 7.97 -10.46
N ARG A 36 -11.02 9.17 -10.33
CA ARG A 36 -11.98 9.67 -11.33
C ARG A 36 -11.34 9.92 -12.69
N ARG A 37 -10.10 10.44 -12.71
CA ARG A 37 -9.33 10.68 -13.93
C ARG A 37 -8.83 9.38 -14.58
N TYR A 38 -8.52 8.38 -13.75
CA TYR A 38 -7.94 7.11 -14.17
C TYR A 38 -8.78 5.93 -13.63
N PRO A 39 -9.99 5.71 -14.18
CA PRO A 39 -10.94 4.73 -13.65
C PRO A 39 -10.48 3.27 -13.76
N HIS A 40 -9.44 2.99 -14.56
CA HIS A 40 -8.81 1.68 -14.67
C HIS A 40 -8.01 1.30 -13.41
N LEU A 41 -7.60 2.27 -12.59
CA LEU A 41 -6.95 2.01 -11.30
C LEU A 41 -8.00 1.53 -10.30
N SER A 42 -7.88 0.28 -9.86
CA SER A 42 -8.84 -0.35 -8.93
C SER A 42 -8.21 -1.22 -7.85
N LYS A 43 -6.94 -1.61 -8.01
CA LYS A 43 -6.25 -2.51 -7.07
C LYS A 43 -4.93 -1.95 -6.54
N VAL A 44 -4.70 -0.65 -6.77
CA VAL A 44 -3.50 0.06 -6.33
C VAL A 44 -3.88 1.45 -5.85
N LEU A 45 -3.26 1.90 -4.77
CA LEU A 45 -3.39 3.26 -4.25
C LEU A 45 -2.32 4.15 -4.93
N PRO A 46 -2.70 5.13 -5.77
CA PRO A 46 -1.73 5.98 -6.43
C PRO A 46 -1.10 6.98 -5.45
N ALA A 47 0.23 7.03 -5.42
CA ALA A 47 0.97 8.09 -4.72
C ALA A 47 1.14 9.29 -5.68
N MET A 48 0.41 10.37 -5.42
CA MET A 48 0.39 11.56 -6.29
C MET A 48 1.50 12.58 -5.98
N GLY A 49 2.34 12.27 -4.99
CA GLY A 49 3.41 13.12 -4.46
C GLY A 49 3.40 13.09 -2.93
N TYR A 50 4.36 13.77 -2.31
CA TYR A 50 4.58 13.76 -0.87
C TYR A 50 4.71 15.17 -0.28
N GLY A 51 4.06 16.15 -0.90
CA GLY A 51 3.83 17.45 -0.25
C GLY A 51 2.89 17.30 0.95
N LYS A 52 2.89 18.27 1.88
CA LYS A 52 2.11 18.21 3.13
C LYS A 52 0.66 17.73 2.94
N ARG A 53 -0.07 18.37 2.03
CA ARG A 53 -1.46 18.00 1.72
C ARG A 53 -1.60 16.58 1.15
N GLN A 54 -0.65 16.16 0.32
CA GLN A 54 -0.69 14.83 -0.30
C GLN A 54 -0.38 13.73 0.71
N VAL A 55 0.51 14.01 1.67
CA VAL A 55 0.76 13.13 2.82
C VAL A 55 -0.50 12.99 3.67
N GLU A 56 -1.13 14.10 4.06
CA GLU A 56 -2.38 14.09 4.84
C GLU A 56 -3.50 13.31 4.14
N GLU A 57 -3.69 13.52 2.83
CA GLU A 57 -4.70 12.79 2.04
C GLU A 57 -4.37 11.29 1.91
N LEU A 58 -3.08 10.94 1.80
CA LEU A 58 -2.63 9.55 1.72
C LEU A 58 -2.81 8.82 3.05
N GLU A 59 -2.44 9.45 4.17
CA GLU A 59 -2.66 8.93 5.53
C GLU A 59 -4.14 8.71 5.80
N GLN A 60 -4.98 9.71 5.50
CA GLN A 60 -6.42 9.61 5.69
C GLN A 60 -7.03 8.48 4.84
N THR A 61 -6.57 8.31 3.60
CA THR A 61 -7.03 7.22 2.73
C THR A 61 -6.62 5.86 3.29
N ILE A 62 -5.36 5.70 3.73
CA ILE A 62 -4.85 4.45 4.32
C ILE A 62 -5.60 4.11 5.62
N ASN A 63 -5.79 5.07 6.51
CA ASN A 63 -6.44 4.84 7.80
C ASN A 63 -7.93 4.47 7.63
N ARG A 64 -8.60 4.98 6.59
CA ARG A 64 -9.98 4.60 6.25
C ARG A 64 -10.10 3.24 5.56
N CYS A 65 -9.05 2.81 4.86
CA CYS A 65 -9.06 1.57 4.10
C CYS A 65 -9.26 0.38 5.02
N ASP A 66 -10.14 -0.54 4.65
CA ASP A 66 -10.39 -1.79 5.38
C ASP A 66 -9.35 -2.84 4.98
N ALA A 67 -8.08 -2.56 5.27
CA ALA A 67 -6.94 -3.42 4.96
C ALA A 67 -6.10 -3.65 6.22
N ASP A 68 -5.59 -4.87 6.40
CA ASP A 68 -4.75 -5.22 7.56
C ASP A 68 -3.32 -4.65 7.44
N LEU A 69 -2.81 -4.49 6.21
CA LEU A 69 -1.46 -3.98 5.95
C LEU A 69 -1.36 -3.29 4.59
N ILE A 70 -0.34 -2.46 4.42
CA ILE A 70 -0.02 -1.78 3.15
C ILE A 70 1.26 -2.34 2.56
N VAL A 71 1.21 -2.82 1.32
CA VAL A 71 2.41 -3.22 0.56
C VAL A 71 2.87 -2.08 -0.33
N SER A 72 3.93 -1.38 0.07
CA SER A 72 4.48 -0.25 -0.66
C SER A 72 5.51 -0.68 -1.69
N GLY A 73 5.20 -0.46 -2.98
CA GLY A 73 6.15 -0.60 -4.09
C GLY A 73 6.91 0.68 -4.45
N THR A 74 7.03 1.66 -3.53
CA THR A 74 7.62 2.97 -3.83
C THR A 74 9.15 3.00 -3.68
N PRO A 75 9.87 3.83 -4.47
CA PRO A 75 11.32 4.03 -4.28
C PRO A 75 11.70 4.66 -2.94
N ILE A 76 10.79 5.40 -2.31
CA ILE A 76 10.98 5.94 -0.97
C ILE A 76 10.41 5.00 0.09
N ASP A 77 10.86 5.15 1.33
CA ASP A 77 10.30 4.46 2.47
C ASP A 77 9.15 5.26 3.06
N LEU A 78 7.91 4.76 2.87
CA LEU A 78 6.71 5.43 3.37
C LEU A 78 6.65 5.47 4.90
N ASN A 79 7.30 4.52 5.60
CA ASN A 79 7.38 4.54 7.06
C ASN A 79 8.10 5.78 7.61
N ARG A 80 8.88 6.48 6.77
CA ARG A 80 9.61 7.70 7.17
C ARG A 80 8.80 8.98 6.99
N ILE A 81 7.66 8.90 6.31
CA ILE A 81 6.89 10.09 5.91
C ILE A 81 5.40 10.00 6.26
N LEU A 82 4.88 8.79 6.51
CA LEU A 82 3.48 8.57 6.87
C LEU A 82 3.39 8.16 8.33
N ASN A 83 2.36 8.68 8.99
CA ASN A 83 1.91 8.28 10.31
C ASN A 83 0.51 7.65 10.17
N VAL A 84 0.47 6.33 10.05
CA VAL A 84 -0.75 5.55 9.80
C VAL A 84 -0.92 4.46 10.84
N ASP A 85 -2.17 4.01 11.01
CA ASP A 85 -2.53 2.95 11.96
C ASP A 85 -2.29 1.52 11.45
N LYS A 86 -1.79 1.39 10.22
CA LYS A 86 -1.55 0.11 9.54
C LYS A 86 -0.07 -0.11 9.25
N PRO A 87 0.43 -1.34 9.43
CA PRO A 87 1.81 -1.67 9.09
C PRO A 87 2.06 -1.47 7.58
N ILE A 88 3.19 -0.83 7.24
CA ILE A 88 3.63 -0.66 5.85
C ILE A 88 4.84 -1.55 5.58
N VAL A 89 4.66 -2.52 4.69
CA VAL A 89 5.72 -3.39 4.20
C VAL A 89 6.23 -2.85 2.88
N ARG A 90 7.52 -2.49 2.84
CA ARG A 90 8.15 -1.97 1.62
C ARG A 90 8.74 -3.10 0.79
N VAL A 91 8.38 -3.14 -0.49
CA VAL A 91 8.92 -4.08 -1.47
C VAL A 91 9.74 -3.35 -2.53
N ARG A 92 10.89 -3.92 -2.90
CA ARG A 92 11.75 -3.38 -3.97
C ARG A 92 11.59 -4.21 -5.24
N TYR A 93 11.72 -3.55 -6.39
CA TYR A 93 11.70 -4.23 -7.68
C TYR A 93 12.92 -5.16 -7.77
N GLY A 94 12.70 -6.45 -8.06
CA GLY A 94 13.75 -7.47 -8.10
C GLY A 94 13.83 -8.39 -6.86
N VAL A 95 12.74 -8.48 -6.07
CA VAL A 95 12.52 -9.43 -4.95
C VAL A 95 13.80 -10.08 -4.43
N ASP A 96 14.56 -9.29 -3.67
CA ASP A 96 15.72 -9.78 -2.94
C ASP A 96 15.26 -10.54 -1.69
N SER A 97 16.13 -11.40 -1.16
CA SER A 97 15.87 -12.22 0.02
C SER A 97 15.58 -11.40 1.30
N GLU A 98 15.86 -10.10 1.29
CA GLU A 98 15.56 -9.19 2.40
C GLU A 98 14.07 -8.82 2.43
N THR A 99 13.46 -8.59 1.26
CA THR A 99 12.03 -8.32 1.14
C THR A 99 11.19 -9.52 1.59
N GLU A 100 11.63 -10.73 1.24
CA GLU A 100 10.99 -11.98 1.64
C GLU A 100 10.93 -12.13 3.17
N LYS A 101 12.06 -11.94 3.85
CA LYS A 101 12.13 -12.01 5.33
C LYS A 101 11.20 -11.02 6.03
N LYS A 102 11.11 -9.78 5.54
CA LYS A 102 10.23 -8.76 6.16
C LYS A 102 8.75 -9.09 6.04
N ILE A 103 8.36 -9.73 4.94
CA ILE A 103 6.97 -10.19 4.78
C ILE A 103 6.69 -11.33 5.75
N ASP A 104 7.59 -12.30 5.86
CA ASP A 104 7.47 -13.40 6.81
C ASP A 104 7.38 -12.90 8.26
N GLU A 105 8.22 -11.94 8.65
CA GLU A 105 8.19 -11.31 9.98
C GLU A 105 6.84 -10.63 10.30
N VAL A 106 6.25 -9.93 9.32
CA VAL A 106 4.96 -9.25 9.47
C VAL A 106 3.83 -10.26 9.60
N ILE A 107 3.85 -11.33 8.79
CA ILE A 107 2.88 -12.42 8.85
C ILE A 107 2.96 -13.11 10.21
N GLU A 108 4.17 -13.42 10.69
CA GLU A 108 4.34 -14.04 12.01
C GLU A 108 3.88 -13.14 13.15
N ALA A 109 4.18 -11.84 13.11
CA ALA A 109 3.73 -10.88 14.12
C ALA A 109 2.20 -10.80 14.16
N PHE A 110 1.55 -10.77 13.00
CA PHE A 110 0.10 -10.77 12.89
C PHE A 110 -0.52 -12.05 13.47
N LEU A 111 0.01 -13.22 13.12
CA LEU A 111 -0.47 -14.52 13.62
C LEU A 111 -0.30 -14.66 15.14
N ARG A 112 0.79 -14.15 15.72
CA ARG A 112 1.01 -14.14 17.17
C ARG A 112 0.09 -13.16 17.92
N GLY A 113 -0.37 -12.10 17.26
CA GLY A 113 -1.32 -11.14 17.85
C GLY A 113 -2.76 -11.66 17.91
N LEU A 114 -3.05 -12.77 17.23
CA LEU A 114 -4.37 -13.42 17.21
C LEU A 114 -4.51 -14.56 18.24
N SER A 115 -3.43 -14.95 18.92
CA SER A 115 -3.41 -16.02 19.93
C SER A 115 -3.58 -15.53 21.36
#